data_AF-A0A078I0G5-F1
#
_entry.id   AF-A0A078I0G5-F1
#
_cell.length_a   1.000
_cell.length_b   1.000
_cell.length_c   1.000
_cell.angle_alpha   90.00
_cell.angle_beta   90.00
_cell.angle_gamma   90.00
#
_symmetry.space_group_name_H-M   'P 1'
#
loop_
_entity.id
_entity.type
_entity.pdbx_description
1 polymer ?
#
loop_
_entity_poly.entity_id
_entity_poly.type
_entity_poly.pdbx_seq_one_letter_code
_entity_poly.pdbx_strand_id
1 'polypeptide(L)'
;SQEGVYGKPAQEDFTADHERWKNIVSKSYLNGMGIDWSYVRNVMDMRAVYGGFAAALKDLKLWVMNVVPVDSADTLPIIYERGLFGIYHDWCESFSTYPRTYDLLHADHLFSPLKKRCSLVSVMAEVDRILRPQGTFIVRDDSETIGEIEKMVKSMKWNMTMTHSKGGEGLLSVQKSWWRPTEVETITSAIA
;
A
#
# COMPACT_ATOMS: atom_id res chain seq x y z
N SER A 1 -31.44 1.53 -9.01
CA SER A 1 -30.10 0.92 -9.10
C SER A 1 -29.30 1.42 -7.91
N GLN A 2 -28.55 0.56 -7.21
CA GLN A 2 -27.63 1.04 -6.18
C GLN A 2 -26.43 1.74 -6.86
N GLU A 3 -26.06 2.91 -6.35
CA GLU A 3 -24.85 3.63 -6.76
C GLU A 3 -23.62 2.93 -6.17
N GLY A 4 -22.56 2.81 -6.97
CA GLY A 4 -21.27 2.27 -6.58
C GLY A 4 -20.36 3.33 -5.95
N VAL A 5 -19.16 2.91 -5.55
CA VAL A 5 -18.20 3.76 -4.83
C VAL A 5 -17.74 4.97 -5.65
N TYR A 6 -17.79 4.89 -6.98
CA TYR A 6 -17.36 5.97 -7.86
C TYR A 6 -18.55 6.76 -8.46
N GLY A 7 -19.76 6.57 -7.90
CA GLY A 7 -20.95 7.32 -8.28
C GLY A 7 -21.60 6.86 -9.59
N LYS A 8 -21.20 5.71 -10.15
CA LYS A 8 -21.92 5.08 -11.27
C LYS A 8 -22.79 3.93 -10.77
N PRO A 9 -23.59 3.25 -11.62
CA PRO A 9 -24.28 2.04 -11.21
C PRO A 9 -23.28 0.98 -10.71
N ALA A 10 -23.58 0.33 -9.58
CA ALA A 10 -22.65 -0.57 -8.88
C ALA A 10 -21.99 -1.64 -9.78
N GLN A 11 -22.73 -2.20 -10.74
CA GLN A 11 -22.21 -3.21 -11.67
C GLN A 11 -21.21 -2.62 -12.69
N GLU A 12 -21.47 -1.39 -13.15
CA GLU A 12 -20.56 -0.69 -14.06
C GLU A 12 -19.28 -0.29 -13.32
N ASP A 13 -19.42 0.23 -12.09
CA ASP A 13 -18.30 0.59 -11.22
C ASP A 13 -17.40 -0.60 -10.92
N PHE A 14 -17.99 -1.74 -10.58
CA PHE A 14 -17.24 -2.98 -10.35
C PHE A 14 -16.45 -3.44 -11.57
N THR A 15 -17.09 -3.41 -12.75
CA THR A 15 -16.47 -3.85 -14.00
C THR A 15 -15.34 -2.90 -14.41
N ALA A 16 -15.56 -1.59 -14.24
CA ALA A 16 -14.55 -0.57 -14.52
C ALA A 16 -13.34 -0.70 -13.58
N ASP A 17 -13.55 -0.97 -12.29
CA ASP A 17 -12.47 -1.22 -11.33
C ASP A 17 -11.65 -2.46 -11.71
N HIS A 18 -12.32 -3.56 -12.08
CA HIS A 18 -11.65 -4.78 -12.52
C HIS A 18 -10.72 -4.54 -13.72
N GLU A 19 -11.25 -3.91 -14.77
CA GLU A 19 -10.48 -3.62 -15.99
C GLU A 19 -9.37 -2.59 -15.73
N ARG A 20 -9.61 -1.59 -14.88
CA ARG A 20 -8.58 -0.63 -14.47
C ARG A 20 -7.39 -1.34 -13.82
N TRP A 21 -7.62 -2.17 -12.81
CA TRP A 21 -6.53 -2.84 -12.09
C TRP A 21 -5.81 -3.87 -12.93
N LYS A 22 -6.53 -4.65 -13.75
CA LYS A 22 -5.93 -5.57 -14.71
C LYS A 22 -4.96 -4.86 -15.67
N ASN A 23 -5.34 -3.68 -16.16
CA ASN A 23 -4.47 -2.88 -17.03
C ASN A 23 -3.27 -2.27 -16.28
N ILE A 24 -3.47 -1.71 -15.08
CA ILE A 24 -2.40 -1.09 -14.29
C ILE A 24 -1.35 -2.12 -13.88
N VAL A 25 -1.79 -3.27 -13.36
CA VAL A 25 -0.89 -4.33 -12.92
C VAL A 25 -0.08 -4.86 -14.09
N SER A 26 -0.74 -5.22 -15.19
CA SER A 26 -0.06 -5.80 -16.37
C SER A 26 0.91 -4.83 -17.05
N LYS A 27 0.56 -3.55 -17.20
CA LYS A 27 1.36 -2.59 -17.95
C LYS A 27 2.42 -1.89 -17.11
N SER A 28 2.10 -1.55 -15.86
CA SER A 28 2.94 -0.69 -15.04
C SER A 28 3.62 -1.47 -13.92
N TYR A 29 2.88 -2.28 -13.15
CA TYR A 29 3.43 -2.83 -11.91
C TYR A 29 4.31 -4.06 -12.12
N LEU A 30 3.96 -4.93 -13.08
CA LEU A 30 4.75 -6.12 -13.38
C LEU A 30 6.08 -5.82 -14.09
N ASN A 31 6.10 -4.83 -14.99
CA ASN A 31 7.24 -4.59 -15.87
C ASN A 31 7.93 -3.23 -15.69
N GLY A 32 7.25 -2.24 -15.10
CA GLY A 32 7.71 -0.84 -15.12
C GLY A 32 8.33 -0.32 -13.82
N MET A 33 8.10 -0.99 -12.67
CA MET A 33 8.44 -0.43 -11.35
C MET A 33 9.71 -1.02 -10.70
N GLY A 34 10.42 -1.91 -11.39
CA GLY A 34 11.63 -2.54 -10.86
C GLY A 34 11.38 -3.46 -9.66
N ILE A 35 10.15 -3.93 -9.49
CA ILE A 35 9.78 -4.85 -8.40
C ILE A 35 10.11 -6.27 -8.85
N ASP A 36 10.90 -6.97 -8.04
CA ASP A 36 11.13 -8.39 -8.24
C ASP A 36 9.99 -9.21 -7.61
N TRP A 37 8.96 -9.45 -8.42
CA TRP A 37 7.78 -10.23 -8.04
C TRP A 37 8.11 -11.69 -7.68
N SER A 38 9.30 -12.19 -8.01
CA SER A 38 9.71 -13.54 -7.62
C SER A 38 9.94 -13.69 -6.11
N TYR A 39 10.22 -12.59 -5.38
CA TYR A 39 10.41 -12.58 -3.93
C TYR A 39 9.17 -12.12 -3.14
N VAL A 40 8.17 -11.54 -3.79
CA VAL A 40 6.94 -11.05 -3.13
C VAL A 40 6.01 -12.22 -2.82
N ARG A 41 5.59 -12.35 -1.55
CA ARG A 41 4.63 -13.39 -1.11
C ARG A 41 3.47 -12.82 -0.32
N ASN A 42 3.75 -11.86 0.56
CA ASN A 42 2.77 -11.27 1.47
C ASN A 42 2.51 -9.82 1.05
N VAL A 43 1.34 -9.55 0.49
CA VAL A 43 0.94 -8.22 0.02
C VAL A 43 -0.20 -7.70 0.89
N MET A 44 -0.24 -6.40 1.13
CA MET A 44 -1.41 -5.73 1.68
C MET A 44 -1.86 -4.63 0.74
N ASP A 45 -3.15 -4.64 0.43
CA ASP A 45 -3.84 -3.53 -0.19
C ASP A 45 -4.54 -2.72 0.90
N MET A 46 -3.96 -1.58 1.25
CA MET A 46 -4.38 -0.78 2.39
C MET A 46 -5.75 -0.10 2.16
N ARG A 47 -6.20 -0.01 0.90
CA ARG A 47 -7.53 0.48 0.53
C ARG A 47 -8.04 -0.29 -0.69
N ALA A 48 -8.66 -1.45 -0.44
CA ALA A 48 -9.01 -2.40 -1.49
C ALA A 48 -10.22 -2.02 -2.35
N VAL A 49 -11.12 -1.17 -1.85
CA VAL A 49 -12.42 -0.87 -2.49
C VAL A 49 -13.11 -2.18 -2.90
N TYR A 50 -13.20 -2.52 -4.19
CA TYR A 50 -13.82 -3.78 -4.64
C TYR A 50 -12.89 -5.00 -4.65
N GLY A 51 -11.62 -4.86 -4.24
CA GLY A 51 -10.59 -5.92 -4.32
C GLY A 51 -10.02 -6.11 -5.74
N GLY A 52 -10.11 -5.09 -6.59
CA GLY A 52 -9.64 -5.16 -7.98
C GLY A 52 -8.14 -5.42 -8.11
N PHE A 53 -7.33 -4.79 -7.26
CA PHE A 53 -5.87 -4.99 -7.20
C PHE A 53 -5.51 -6.45 -6.87
N ALA A 54 -6.10 -7.00 -5.80
CA ALA A 54 -5.88 -8.39 -5.42
C ALA A 54 -6.29 -9.38 -6.52
N ALA A 55 -7.44 -9.14 -7.17
CA ALA A 55 -7.89 -9.97 -8.27
C ALA A 55 -6.99 -9.89 -9.51
N ALA A 56 -6.36 -8.74 -9.76
CA ALA A 56 -5.40 -8.58 -10.86
C ALA A 56 -4.08 -9.34 -10.59
N LEU A 57 -3.77 -9.67 -9.34
CA LEU A 57 -2.59 -10.44 -8.94
C LEU A 57 -2.86 -11.93 -8.74
N LYS A 58 -4.08 -12.42 -9.03
CA LYS A 58 -4.52 -13.80 -8.76
C LYS A 58 -3.62 -14.89 -9.38
N ASP A 59 -2.98 -14.59 -10.51
CA ASP A 59 -2.16 -15.55 -11.26
C ASP A 59 -0.74 -15.67 -10.68
N LEU A 60 -0.37 -14.79 -9.74
CA LEU A 60 0.88 -14.84 -9.01
C LEU A 60 0.75 -15.70 -7.75
N LYS A 61 1.83 -16.37 -7.36
CA LYS A 61 1.88 -17.19 -6.13
C LYS A 61 2.12 -16.33 -4.89
N LEU A 62 1.18 -15.42 -4.62
CA LEU A 62 1.18 -14.51 -3.48
C LEU A 62 -0.22 -14.42 -2.87
N TRP A 63 -0.32 -13.83 -1.69
CA TRP A 63 -1.61 -13.52 -1.08
C TRP A 63 -1.70 -12.03 -0.78
N VAL A 64 -2.93 -11.50 -0.80
CA VAL A 64 -3.21 -10.08 -0.61
C VAL A 64 -4.17 -9.91 0.56
N MET A 65 -3.75 -9.24 1.63
CA MET A 65 -4.65 -8.74 2.66
C MET A 65 -5.37 -7.51 2.11
N ASN A 66 -6.68 -7.61 1.93
CA ASN A 66 -7.50 -6.48 1.50
C ASN A 66 -8.00 -5.71 2.72
N VAL A 67 -7.76 -4.40 2.78
CA VAL A 67 -8.25 -3.56 3.87
C VAL A 67 -9.30 -2.60 3.34
N VAL A 68 -10.46 -2.58 4.01
CA VAL A 68 -11.54 -1.62 3.74
C VAL A 68 -11.55 -0.59 4.88
N PRO A 69 -11.16 0.67 4.62
CA PRO A 69 -11.21 1.71 5.63
C PRO A 69 -12.63 1.92 6.17
N VAL A 70 -12.77 2.12 7.48
CA VAL A 70 -14.08 2.32 8.14
C VAL A 70 -14.83 3.58 7.69
N ASP A 71 -14.12 4.54 7.08
CA ASP A 71 -14.66 5.77 6.52
C ASP A 71 -14.94 5.68 5.01
N SER A 72 -14.89 4.47 4.45
CA SER A 72 -15.19 4.21 3.05
C SER A 72 -16.48 3.38 2.90
N ALA A 73 -16.97 3.25 1.66
CA ALA A 73 -18.15 2.46 1.39
C ALA A 73 -17.93 0.97 1.74
N ASP A 74 -18.96 0.35 2.31
CA ASP A 74 -18.90 -1.05 2.70
C ASP A 74 -18.83 -1.97 1.48
N THR A 75 -17.61 -2.44 1.20
CA THR A 75 -17.26 -3.23 0.02
C THR A 75 -16.65 -4.58 0.40
N LEU A 76 -16.44 -4.84 1.69
CA LEU A 76 -15.87 -6.10 2.16
C LEU A 76 -16.74 -7.33 1.81
N PRO A 77 -18.09 -7.27 1.84
CA PRO A 77 -18.92 -8.38 1.37
C PRO A 77 -18.63 -8.75 -0.09
N ILE A 78 -18.42 -7.75 -0.95
CA ILE A 78 -18.10 -7.97 -2.38
C ILE A 78 -16.72 -8.62 -2.52
N ILE A 79 -15.74 -8.21 -1.69
CA ILE A 79 -14.41 -8.85 -1.65
C ILE A 79 -14.54 -10.33 -1.30
N TYR A 80 -15.36 -10.68 -0.30
CA TYR A 80 -15.61 -12.08 0.08
C TYR A 80 -16.33 -12.88 -1.01
N GLU A 81 -17.30 -12.30 -1.71
CA GLU A 81 -17.98 -12.95 -2.84
C GLU A 81 -17.02 -13.27 -4.00
N ARG A 82 -15.91 -12.53 -4.13
CA ARG A 82 -14.83 -12.83 -5.09
C ARG A 82 -13.87 -13.95 -4.63
N GLY A 83 -14.08 -14.50 -3.44
CA GLY A 83 -13.18 -15.49 -2.83
C GLY A 83 -11.88 -14.90 -2.30
N LEU A 84 -11.82 -13.58 -2.12
CA LEU A 84 -10.70 -12.88 -1.50
C LEU A 84 -10.97 -12.68 -0.01
N PHE A 85 -9.94 -12.49 0.80
CA PHE A 85 -10.09 -12.17 2.22
C PHE A 85 -9.67 -10.73 2.49
N GLY A 86 -10.26 -10.15 3.52
CA GLY A 86 -9.96 -8.80 3.94
C GLY A 86 -10.53 -8.48 5.31
N ILE A 87 -10.30 -7.25 5.78
CA ILE A 87 -10.81 -6.77 7.06
C ILE A 87 -11.24 -5.30 6.95
N TYR A 88 -12.10 -4.86 7.86
CA TYR A 88 -12.27 -3.44 8.14
C TYR A 88 -11.14 -2.95 9.03
N HIS A 89 -10.69 -1.72 8.80
CA HIS A 89 -9.68 -1.11 9.66
C HIS A 89 -9.80 0.42 9.69
N ASP A 90 -9.54 1.04 10.84
CA ASP A 90 -9.32 2.48 10.94
C ASP A 90 -7.81 2.74 10.94
N TRP A 91 -7.31 3.37 9.88
CA TRP A 91 -5.88 3.68 9.73
C TRP A 91 -5.40 4.78 10.68
N CYS A 92 -6.29 5.43 11.44
CA CYS A 92 -5.88 6.28 12.56
C CYS A 92 -5.48 5.46 13.80
N GLU A 93 -5.76 4.15 13.81
CA GLU A 93 -5.34 3.20 14.84
C GLU A 93 -4.23 2.27 14.33
N SER A 94 -3.57 1.58 15.25
CA SER A 94 -2.51 0.62 14.90
C SER A 94 -3.09 -0.65 14.28
N PHE A 95 -2.44 -1.16 13.23
CA PHE A 95 -2.88 -2.39 12.57
C PHE A 95 -2.49 -3.62 13.39
N SER A 96 -3.45 -4.49 13.72
CA SER A 96 -3.25 -5.72 14.52
C SER A 96 -2.47 -6.81 13.76
N THR A 97 -1.19 -6.57 13.51
CA THR A 97 -0.26 -7.48 12.84
C THR A 97 1.14 -7.35 13.41
N TYR A 98 1.96 -8.37 13.22
CA TYR A 98 3.36 -8.34 13.65
C TYR A 98 4.17 -7.33 12.82
N PRO A 99 5.19 -6.70 13.40
CA PRO A 99 6.13 -5.90 12.62
C PRO A 99 6.76 -6.73 11.49
N ARG A 100 7.03 -6.10 10.34
CA ARG A 100 7.72 -6.72 9.18
C ARG A 100 7.00 -7.93 8.56
N THR A 101 5.67 -7.90 8.58
CA THR A 101 4.81 -8.96 8.04
C THR A 101 4.72 -8.94 6.51
N TYR A 102 4.68 -7.75 5.90
CA TYR A 102 4.39 -7.62 4.46
C TYR A 102 5.65 -7.33 3.65
N ASP A 103 5.71 -7.94 2.47
CA ASP A 103 6.77 -7.72 1.47
C ASP A 103 6.41 -6.53 0.56
N LEU A 104 5.11 -6.31 0.34
CA LEU A 104 4.61 -5.19 -0.45
C LEU A 104 3.39 -4.56 0.22
N LEU A 105 3.42 -3.24 0.35
CA LEU A 105 2.27 -2.42 0.75
C LEU A 105 1.81 -1.59 -0.45
N HIS A 106 0.51 -1.64 -0.73
CA HIS A 106 -0.12 -0.87 -1.79
C HIS A 106 -1.17 0.08 -1.18
N ALA A 107 -1.15 1.33 -1.59
CA ALA A 107 -2.12 2.34 -1.19
C ALA A 107 -2.57 3.16 -2.41
N ASP A 108 -3.85 3.08 -2.77
CA ASP A 108 -4.47 3.92 -3.79
C ASP A 108 -5.43 4.92 -3.13
N HIS A 109 -5.13 6.21 -3.23
CA HIS A 109 -5.91 7.31 -2.68
C HIS A 109 -6.23 7.17 -1.19
N LEU A 110 -5.34 6.56 -0.40
CA LEU A 110 -5.57 6.32 1.03
C LEU A 110 -5.29 7.56 1.88
N PHE A 111 -4.23 8.31 1.58
CA PHE A 111 -3.65 9.26 2.52
C PHE A 111 -4.33 10.63 2.44
N SER A 112 -4.79 11.05 1.26
CA SER A 112 -5.42 12.35 1.08
C SER A 112 -6.73 12.55 1.87
N PRO A 113 -7.63 11.55 2.01
CA PRO A 113 -8.76 11.65 2.93
C PRO A 113 -8.32 11.52 4.38
N LEU A 114 -7.37 10.61 4.65
CA LEU A 114 -6.92 10.27 6.00
C LEU A 114 -6.21 11.42 6.71
N LYS A 115 -5.47 12.25 5.96
CA LYS A 115 -4.79 13.48 6.45
C LYS A 115 -5.76 14.47 7.09
N LYS A 116 -7.05 14.42 6.74
CA LYS A 116 -8.11 15.26 7.35
C LYS A 116 -8.58 14.75 8.72
N ARG A 117 -8.35 13.46 9.02
CA ARG A 117 -8.79 12.79 10.25
C ARG A 117 -7.67 12.60 11.26
N CYS A 118 -6.47 12.24 10.80
CA CYS A 118 -5.34 11.95 11.69
C CYS A 118 -3.98 12.28 11.07
N SER A 119 -2.96 12.23 11.92
CA SER A 119 -1.58 12.56 11.56
C SER A 119 -1.01 11.57 10.57
N LEU A 120 -0.62 12.05 9.39
CA LEU A 120 0.06 11.26 8.35
C LEU A 120 1.34 10.60 8.89
N VAL A 121 2.02 11.22 9.85
CA VAL A 121 3.22 10.67 10.49
C VAL A 121 2.91 9.37 11.24
N SER A 122 1.79 9.30 11.95
CA SER A 122 1.39 8.10 12.71
C SER A 122 1.10 6.94 11.76
N VAL A 123 0.40 7.20 10.66
CA VAL A 123 0.09 6.20 9.64
C VAL A 123 1.38 5.72 8.96
N MET A 124 2.29 6.64 8.63
CA MET A 124 3.59 6.28 8.05
C MET A 124 4.48 5.48 9.02
N ALA A 125 4.37 5.71 10.33
CA ALA A 125 5.03 4.89 11.33
C ALA A 125 4.49 3.45 11.34
N GLU A 126 3.18 3.27 11.16
CA GLU A 126 2.58 1.94 11.01
C GLU A 126 2.98 1.26 9.70
N VAL A 127 3.03 2.01 8.59
CA VAL A 127 3.58 1.54 7.30
C VAL A 127 5.02 1.07 7.47
N ASP A 128 5.88 1.85 8.15
CA ASP A 128 7.24 1.41 8.46
C ASP A 128 7.23 0.14 9.32
N ARG A 129 6.43 0.11 10.40
CA ARG A 129 6.41 -1.02 11.33
C ARG A 129 6.05 -2.33 10.63
N ILE A 130 5.02 -2.36 9.78
CA ILE A 130 4.50 -3.59 9.17
C ILE A 130 5.26 -4.01 7.90
N LEU A 131 5.92 -3.08 7.22
CA LEU A 131 6.71 -3.38 6.01
C LEU A 131 8.05 -4.02 6.38
N ARG A 132 8.35 -5.15 5.74
CA ARG A 132 9.64 -5.84 5.87
C ARG A 132 10.78 -4.97 5.30
N PRO A 133 11.99 -5.02 5.86
CA PRO A 133 13.16 -4.46 5.20
C PRO A 133 13.31 -5.01 3.78
N GLN A 134 13.74 -4.19 2.83
CA GLN A 134 13.75 -4.49 1.38
C GLN A 134 12.35 -4.65 0.75
N GLY A 135 11.28 -4.57 1.54
CA GLY A 135 9.92 -4.55 1.04
C GLY A 135 9.62 -3.28 0.26
N THR A 136 8.64 -3.36 -0.64
CA THR A 136 8.24 -2.25 -1.51
C THR A 136 6.96 -1.60 -0.98
N PHE A 137 6.95 -0.27 -0.98
CA PHE A 137 5.76 0.51 -0.73
C PHE A 137 5.39 1.29 -1.99
N ILE A 138 4.17 1.05 -2.48
CA ILE A 138 3.60 1.70 -3.65
C ILE A 138 2.46 2.57 -3.17
N VAL A 139 2.53 3.87 -3.46
CA VAL A 139 1.48 4.81 -3.14
C VAL A 139 1.09 5.62 -4.37
N ARG A 140 -0.21 5.68 -4.64
CA ARG A 140 -0.81 6.60 -5.61
C ARG A 140 -1.76 7.53 -4.86
N ASP A 141 -1.54 8.82 -4.96
CA ASP A 141 -2.41 9.83 -4.35
C ASP A 141 -2.24 11.18 -5.06
N ASP A 142 -2.89 12.22 -4.56
CA ASP A 142 -2.68 13.58 -5.07
C ASP A 142 -1.20 14.02 -4.91
N SER A 143 -0.77 14.94 -5.77
CA SER A 143 0.64 15.36 -5.83
C SER A 143 1.13 16.04 -4.54
N GLU A 144 0.27 16.71 -3.78
CA GLU A 144 0.64 17.36 -2.51
C GLU A 144 0.95 16.30 -1.45
N THR A 145 0.05 15.34 -1.29
CA THR A 145 0.18 14.20 -0.37
C THR A 145 1.40 13.35 -0.70
N ILE A 146 1.64 13.08 -1.99
CA ILE A 146 2.85 12.35 -2.43
C ILE A 146 4.12 13.12 -2.06
N GLY A 147 4.14 14.44 -2.21
CA GLY A 147 5.29 15.27 -1.82
C GLY A 147 5.59 15.24 -0.32
N GLU A 148 4.57 15.11 0.53
CA GLU A 148 4.75 14.92 1.97
C GLU A 148 5.28 13.52 2.32
N ILE A 149 4.70 12.48 1.72
CA ILE A 149 5.16 11.09 1.91
C ILE A 149 6.62 10.95 1.45
N GLU A 150 6.99 11.56 0.32
CA GLU A 150 8.35 11.54 -0.19
C GLU A 150 9.35 12.14 0.81
N LYS A 151 9.00 13.26 1.48
CA LYS A 151 9.84 13.85 2.54
C LYS A 151 10.01 12.90 3.73
N MET A 152 8.94 12.23 4.16
CA MET A 152 9.00 11.28 5.28
C MET A 152 9.86 10.06 4.94
N VAL A 153 9.64 9.47 3.76
CA VAL A 153 10.40 8.31 3.28
C VAL A 153 11.88 8.63 3.10
N LYS A 154 12.23 9.83 2.61
CA LYS A 154 13.61 10.33 2.56
C LYS A 154 14.23 10.46 3.96
N SER A 155 13.47 10.98 4.93
CA SER A 155 13.92 11.09 6.33
C SER A 155 14.25 9.71 6.92
N MET A 156 13.42 8.71 6.62
CA MET A 156 13.62 7.31 7.02
C MET A 156 14.73 6.58 6.26
N LYS A 157 15.42 7.24 5.33
CA LYS A 157 16.51 6.68 4.51
C LYS A 157 16.09 5.51 3.63
N TRP A 158 14.83 5.47 3.20
CA TRP A 158 14.38 4.45 2.23
C TRP A 158 14.86 4.81 0.82
N ASN A 159 14.99 3.79 -0.02
CA ASN A 159 15.46 3.95 -1.40
C ASN A 159 14.28 4.29 -2.30
N MET A 160 14.35 5.42 -3.01
CA MET A 160 13.34 5.77 -4.02
C MET A 160 13.66 5.04 -5.33
N THR A 161 12.68 4.32 -5.86
CA THR A 161 12.82 3.57 -7.11
C THR A 161 12.16 4.31 -8.27
N MET A 162 10.97 4.89 -8.06
CA MET A 162 10.24 5.57 -9.13
C MET A 162 9.28 6.63 -8.57
N THR A 163 9.26 7.81 -9.18
CA THR A 163 8.26 8.86 -8.94
C THR A 163 7.71 9.31 -10.29
N HIS A 164 6.40 9.21 -10.50
CA HIS A 164 5.75 9.67 -11.71
C HIS A 164 4.52 10.51 -11.35
N SER A 165 4.53 11.80 -11.70
CA SER A 165 3.35 12.65 -11.58
C SER A 165 2.75 12.94 -12.95
N LYS A 166 1.45 12.72 -13.10
CA LYS A 166 0.72 13.03 -14.34
C LYS A 166 -0.70 13.43 -14.00
N GLY A 167 -1.12 14.60 -14.49
CA GLY A 167 -2.50 15.07 -14.37
C GLY A 167 -2.95 15.39 -12.95
N GLY A 168 -2.03 15.78 -12.05
CA GLY A 168 -2.34 16.11 -10.66
C GLY A 168 -2.24 14.94 -9.67
N GLU A 169 -2.19 13.71 -10.18
CA GLU A 169 -1.89 12.50 -9.38
C GLU A 169 -0.41 12.14 -9.44
N GLY A 170 0.13 11.69 -8.31
CA GLY A 170 1.47 11.15 -8.18
C GLY A 170 1.45 9.65 -7.88
N LEU A 171 2.38 8.91 -8.48
CA LEU A 171 2.70 7.54 -8.15
C LEU A 171 4.14 7.49 -7.63
N LEU A 172 4.31 6.95 -6.43
CA LEU A 172 5.59 6.77 -5.77
C LEU A 172 5.79 5.28 -5.46
N SER A 173 6.93 4.75 -5.90
CA SER A 173 7.40 3.40 -5.55
C SER A 173 8.74 3.54 -4.83
N VAL A 174 8.77 3.08 -3.58
CA VAL A 174 9.95 3.13 -2.73
C VAL A 174 10.22 1.78 -2.09
N GLN A 175 11.49 1.50 -1.86
CA GLN A 175 11.93 0.29 -1.19
C GLN A 175 12.50 0.64 0.18
N LYS A 176 12.00 -0.05 1.21
CA LYS A 176 12.50 0.12 2.57
C LYS A 176 13.96 -0.34 2.65
N SER A 177 14.84 0.54 3.10
CA SER A 177 16.25 0.20 3.24
C SER A 177 16.49 -0.69 4.47
N TRP A 178 17.60 -1.42 4.44
CA TRP A 178 18.13 -2.06 5.63
C TRP A 178 18.99 -1.05 6.40
N TRP A 179 18.34 -0.12 7.12
CA TRP A 179 19.05 0.87 7.92
C TRP A 179 19.40 0.28 9.30
N ARG A 180 20.69 0.32 9.64
CA ARG A 180 21.24 0.08 10.98
C ARG A 180 22.27 1.17 11.31
N PRO A 181 22.40 1.60 12.57
CA PRO A 181 23.52 2.43 12.99
C PRO A 181 24.83 1.74 12.61
N THR A 182 25.70 2.46 11.89
CA THR A 182 27.05 2.00 11.52
C THR A 182 28.09 2.35 12.58
N GLU A 183 27.74 3.21 13.54
CA GLU A 183 28.58 3.50 14.70
C GLU A 183 28.54 2.29 15.64
N VAL A 184 29.68 1.61 15.74
CA VAL A 184 29.87 0.48 16.64
C VAL A 184 30.45 1.01 17.93
N GLU A 185 29.67 1.05 19.00
CA GLU A 185 30.23 1.26 20.34
C GLU A 185 30.97 -0.01 20.77
N THR A 186 32.25 0.14 21.09
CA THR A 186 33.04 -0.96 21.64
C THR A 186 32.68 -1.14 23.10
N ILE A 187 31.88 -2.16 23.41
CA ILE A 187 31.50 -2.49 24.79
C ILE A 187 32.72 -3.12 25.47
N THR A 188 33.52 -2.32 26.17
CA THR A 188 34.74 -2.76 26.86
C THR A 188 34.48 -3.84 27.91
N SER A 189 33.28 -3.89 28.51
CA SER A 189 32.88 -4.95 29.43
C SER A 189 32.60 -6.30 28.77
N ALA A 190 32.39 -6.35 27.45
CA ALA A 190 32.16 -7.58 26.69
C ALA A 190 33.46 -8.18 26.12
N ILE A 191 34.60 -7.51 26.34
CA ILE A 191 35.94 -7.92 25.90
C ILE A 191 36.75 -8.51 27.08
N ALA A 192 36.17 -8.51 28.29
CA ALA A 192 36.76 -9.03 29.51
C ALA A 192 36.44 -10.52 29.72
#